data_AF-A0A4V1UCI2-F1
#
_entry.id   AF-A0A4V1UCI2-F1
#
_cell.length_a   1.000
_cell.length_b   1.000
_cell.length_c   1.000
_cell.angle_alpha   90.00
_cell.angle_beta   90.00
_cell.angle_gamma   90.00
#
_symmetry.space_group_name_H-M   'P 1'
#
loop_
_entity.id
_entity.type
_entity.pdbx_description
1 polymer ?
#
loop_
_entity_poly.entity_id
_entity_poly.type
_entity_poly.pdbx_seq_one_letter_code
_entity_poly.pdbx_strand_id
1 'polypeptide(L)'
;DEIKQYQEFLDGLVRKYTGKVATAMMVDPFPVWSELEFVPASILVKVREVGCSMSVDKWKSLTTLQRFALVKLSREGHESKNFPIALKEFALL
;
A
#
# COMPACT_ATOMS: atom_id res chain seq x y z
N ASP A 1 -23.89 2.16 3.71
CA ASP A 1 -22.43 2.17 3.73
C ASP A 1 -21.95 2.23 2.29
N GLU A 2 -21.19 3.27 1.95
CA GLU A 2 -20.70 3.56 0.60
C GLU A 2 -19.91 2.38 0.02
N ILE A 3 -19.10 1.71 0.86
CA ILE A 3 -18.27 0.57 0.46
C ILE A 3 -19.15 -0.58 -0.07
N LYS A 4 -20.21 -0.91 0.66
CA LYS A 4 -21.12 -2.00 0.28
C LYS A 4 -21.86 -1.69 -1.03
N GLN A 5 -22.36 -0.46 -1.18
CA GLN A 5 -23.04 -0.04 -2.40
C GLN A 5 -22.11 -0.10 -3.62
N TYR A 6 -20.86 0.32 -3.44
CA TYR A 6 -19.87 0.26 -4.50
C TYR A 6 -19.49 -1.19 -4.87
N GLN A 7 -19.37 -2.08 -3.88
CA GLN A 7 -19.15 -3.51 -4.11
C GLN A 7 -20.30 -4.14 -4.93
N GLU A 8 -21.55 -3.89 -4.55
CA GLU A 8 -22.72 -4.39 -5.27
C GLU A 8 -22.77 -3.87 -6.73
N PHE A 9 -22.41 -2.60 -6.93
CA PHE A 9 -22.30 -1.99 -8.26
C PHE A 9 -21.25 -2.69 -9.13
N LEU A 10 -20.03 -2.90 -8.59
CA LEU A 10 -18.95 -3.59 -9.29
C LEU A 10 -19.31 -5.04 -9.61
N ASP A 11 -19.92 -5.77 -8.68
CA ASP A 11 -20.42 -7.13 -8.90
C ASP A 11 -21.41 -7.19 -10.06
N GLY A 12 -22.33 -6.22 -10.13
CA GLY A 12 -23.27 -6.07 -11.23
C GLY A 12 -22.56 -5.87 -12.59
N LEU A 13 -21.52 -5.03 -12.64
CA LEU A 13 -20.74 -4.81 -13.85
C LEU A 13 -19.98 -6.07 -14.28
N VAL A 14 -19.29 -6.75 -13.35
CA VAL A 14 -18.53 -7.97 -13.65
C VAL A 14 -19.46 -9.05 -14.21
N ARG A 15 -20.62 -9.25 -13.58
CA ARG A 15 -21.64 -10.20 -14.06
C ARG A 15 -22.15 -9.82 -15.45
N LYS A 16 -22.48 -8.55 -15.68
CA LYS A 16 -23.00 -8.06 -16.96
C LYS A 16 -22.05 -8.31 -18.12
N TYR A 17 -20.75 -8.05 -17.93
CA TYR A 17 -19.78 -8.10 -19.04
C TYR A 17 -19.01 -9.42 -19.16
N THR A 18 -18.96 -10.23 -18.11
CA THR A 18 -18.18 -11.48 -18.11
C THR A 18 -19.01 -12.73 -17.85
N GLY A 19 -20.25 -12.59 -17.37
CA GLY A 19 -21.08 -13.71 -16.92
C GLY A 19 -20.61 -14.37 -15.62
N LYS A 20 -19.51 -13.88 -15.01
CA LYS A 20 -18.93 -14.42 -13.78
C LYS A 20 -19.26 -13.56 -12.58
N VAL A 21 -19.17 -14.14 -11.39
CA VAL A 21 -19.20 -13.41 -10.13
C VAL A 21 -17.81 -12.80 -9.89
N ALA A 22 -17.75 -11.57 -9.36
CA ALA A 22 -16.47 -11.00 -8.97
C ALA A 22 -15.83 -11.86 -7.86
N THR A 23 -14.53 -12.10 -7.98
CA THR A 23 -13.79 -12.81 -6.94
C THR A 23 -13.59 -11.88 -5.76
N ALA A 24 -14.12 -12.26 -4.60
CA ALA A 24 -13.85 -11.55 -3.36
C ALA A 24 -12.38 -11.71 -2.99
N MET A 25 -11.69 -10.58 -2.80
CA MET A 25 -10.35 -10.59 -2.21
C MET A 25 -10.47 -10.42 -0.70
N MET A 26 -9.82 -11.29 0.05
CA MET A 26 -9.72 -11.12 1.50
C MET A 26 -8.88 -9.88 1.79
N VAL A 27 -9.44 -8.98 2.58
CA VAL A 27 -8.72 -7.83 3.11
C VAL A 27 -8.12 -8.25 4.44
N ASP A 28 -6.81 -8.05 4.60
CA ASP A 28 -6.14 -8.23 5.87
C ASP A 28 -6.73 -7.24 6.89
N PRO A 29 -7.29 -7.70 8.04
CA PRO A 29 -7.82 -6.81 9.05
C PRO A 29 -6.76 -5.98 9.76
N PHE A 30 -5.48 -6.39 9.70
CA PHE A 30 -4.35 -5.71 10.33
C PHE A 30 -3.22 -5.51 9.33
N PRO A 31 -3.45 -4.71 8.27
CA PRO A 31 -2.47 -4.58 7.22
C PRO A 31 -1.20 -3.92 7.74
N VAL A 32 -0.04 -4.34 7.25
CA VAL A 32 1.27 -3.84 7.73
C VAL A 32 1.45 -2.32 7.65
N TRP A 33 0.70 -1.61 6.81
CA TRP A 33 0.74 -0.14 6.71
C TRP A 33 -0.12 0.58 7.76
N SER A 34 -0.96 -0.13 8.53
CA SER A 34 -1.66 0.43 9.69
C SER A 34 -0.85 0.36 10.97
N GLU A 35 0.25 -0.39 10.99
CA GLU A 35 1.16 -0.43 12.12
C GLU A 35 1.94 0.88 12.26
N LEU A 36 1.98 1.41 13.48
CA LEU A 36 2.61 2.70 13.79
C LEU A 36 3.80 2.54 14.73
N GLU A 37 3.82 1.53 15.59
CA GLU A 37 4.82 1.38 16.64
C GLU A 37 6.17 0.87 16.11
N PHE A 38 6.20 0.28 14.91
CA PHE A 38 7.43 -0.11 14.24
C PHE A 38 7.36 0.09 12.73
N VAL A 39 8.53 0.27 12.12
CA VAL A 39 8.68 0.32 10.67
C VAL A 39 8.73 -1.12 10.13
N PRO A 40 7.90 -1.51 9.15
CA PRO A 40 7.95 -2.86 8.59
C PRO A 40 9.34 -3.19 8.02
N ALA A 41 9.79 -4.44 8.19
CA ALA A 41 11.12 -4.85 7.78
C ALA A 41 11.39 -4.65 6.28
N SER A 42 10.38 -4.86 5.43
CA SER A 42 10.47 -4.61 3.98
C SER A 42 10.78 -3.16 3.66
N ILE A 43 10.22 -2.22 4.43
CA ILE A 43 10.53 -0.79 4.29
C ILE A 43 11.96 -0.51 4.73
N LEU A 44 12.40 -1.05 5.87
CA LEU A 44 13.76 -0.88 6.38
C LEU A 44 14.83 -1.39 5.40
N VAL A 45 14.59 -2.54 4.77
CA VAL A 45 15.46 -3.07 3.72
C VAL A 45 15.45 -2.12 2.51
N LYS A 46 14.27 -1.72 2.05
CA LYS A 46 14.15 -0.92 0.82
C LYS A 46 14.71 0.49 0.93
N VAL A 47 14.53 1.16 2.07
CA VAL A 47 15.14 2.49 2.30
C VAL A 47 16.67 2.39 2.35
N ARG A 48 17.21 1.29 2.88
CA ARG A 48 18.66 1.06 2.92
C ARG A 48 19.25 0.84 1.53
N GLU A 49 18.57 0.12 0.65
CA GLU A 49 18.98 -0.07 -0.76
C GLU A 49 19.12 1.25 -1.52
N VAL A 50 18.34 2.27 -1.16
CA VAL A 50 18.40 3.61 -1.77
C VAL A 50 19.24 4.61 -0.97
N GLY A 51 20.01 4.14 0.03
CA GLY A 51 20.90 4.99 0.83
C GLY A 51 20.19 5.88 1.86
N CYS A 52 18.96 5.55 2.24
CA CYS A 52 18.13 6.29 3.19
C CYS A 52 17.92 5.49 4.49
N SER A 53 17.39 6.16 5.51
CA SER A 53 16.94 5.54 6.76
C SER A 53 15.52 5.99 7.11
N MET A 54 14.77 5.10 7.76
CA MET A 54 13.40 5.36 8.21
C MET A 54 13.35 5.18 9.73
N SER A 55 12.99 6.24 10.45
CA SER A 55 12.67 6.15 11.88
C SER A 55 11.18 5.89 12.09
N VAL A 56 10.82 5.43 13.29
CA VAL A 56 9.41 5.26 13.68
C VAL A 56 8.65 6.59 13.60
N ASP A 57 9.26 7.71 14.01
CA ASP A 57 8.60 9.03 13.94
C ASP A 57 8.30 9.47 12.50
N LYS A 58 9.24 9.27 11.56
CA LYS A 58 9.01 9.53 10.13
C LYS A 58 7.93 8.62 9.56
N TRP A 59 7.87 7.37 10.01
CA TRP A 59 6.84 6.42 9.58
C TRP A 59 5.45 6.80 10.11
N LYS A 60 5.38 7.23 11.38
CA LYS A 60 4.17 7.71 12.04
C LYS A 60 3.63 9.00 11.41
N SER A 61 4.51 9.88 10.92
CA SER A 61 4.08 11.15 10.29
C SER A 61 3.45 11.00 8.91
N LEU A 62 3.63 9.84 8.24
CA LEU A 62 3.01 9.56 6.96
C LEU A 62 1.49 9.37 7.09
N THR A 63 0.75 9.70 6.04
CA THR A 63 -0.65 9.30 5.93
C THR A 63 -0.76 7.79 5.72
N THR A 64 -1.93 7.21 6.02
CA THR A 64 -2.21 5.79 5.78
C THR A 64 -1.95 5.41 4.31
N LEU A 65 -2.31 6.29 3.36
CA LEU A 65 -2.11 6.03 1.93
C LEU A 65 -0.62 6.06 1.53
N GLN A 66 0.18 6.95 2.13
CA GLN A 66 1.63 6.99 1.90
C GLN A 66 2.32 5.74 2.46
N ARG A 67 1.96 5.29 3.67
CA ARG A 67 2.46 4.02 4.22
C ARG A 67 2.10 2.84 3.33
N PHE A 68 0.84 2.78 2.88
CA PHE A 68 0.38 1.77 1.92
C PHE A 68 1.21 1.79 0.63
N ALA A 69 1.43 2.98 0.05
CA ALA A 69 2.22 3.14 -1.17
C ALA A 69 3.66 2.65 -0.98
N LEU A 70 4.33 3.02 0.12
CA LEU A 70 5.69 2.55 0.41
C LEU A 70 5.74 1.02 0.57
N VAL A 71 4.76 0.42 1.26
CA VAL A 71 4.69 -1.06 1.41
C VAL A 71 4.48 -1.75 0.08
N LYS A 72 3.65 -1.17 -0.80
CA LYS A 72 3.42 -1.72 -2.13
C LYS A 72 4.69 -1.66 -2.98
N LEU A 73 5.33 -0.49 -3.02
CA LEU A 73 6.52 -0.21 -3.82
C LEU A 73 7.80 -0.89 -3.31
N SER A 74 7.82 -1.37 -2.05
CA SER A 74 8.95 -2.11 -1.50
C SER A 74 9.01 -3.57 -1.93
N ARG A 75 7.94 -4.11 -2.51
CA ARG A 75 7.87 -5.48 -3.03
C ARG A 75 8.73 -5.63 -4.28
N GLU A 76 9.30 -6.82 -4.48
CA GLU A 76 10.17 -7.12 -5.63
C GLU A 76 9.41 -7.03 -6.96
N GLY A 77 10.05 -6.47 -8.00
CA GLY A 77 9.49 -6.30 -9.33
C GLY A 77 9.80 -4.96 -10.00
N HIS A 78 9.14 -4.68 -11.13
CA HIS A 78 9.32 -3.43 -11.90
C HIS A 78 8.91 -2.17 -11.13
N GLU A 79 8.03 -2.29 -10.14
CA GLU A 79 7.53 -1.18 -9.31
C GLU A 79 8.61 -0.59 -8.38
N SER A 80 9.69 -1.33 -8.11
CA SER A 80 10.77 -0.90 -7.21
C SER A 80 11.46 0.40 -7.64
N LYS A 81 11.43 0.74 -8.94
CA LYS A 81 11.96 2.01 -9.48
C LYS A 81 11.21 3.25 -8.96
N ASN A 82 9.94 3.08 -8.57
CA ASN A 82 9.12 4.18 -8.08
C ASN A 82 9.30 4.42 -6.58
N PHE A 83 9.91 3.49 -5.84
CA PHE A 83 10.16 3.64 -4.41
C PHE A 83 10.99 4.90 -4.07
N PRO A 84 12.17 5.16 -4.69
CA PRO A 84 12.90 6.40 -4.43
C PRO A 84 12.16 7.67 -4.89
N ILE A 85 11.27 7.58 -5.88
CA ILE A 85 10.44 8.71 -6.32
C ILE A 85 9.41 9.04 -5.23
N ALA A 86 8.71 8.03 -4.71
CA ALA A 86 7.75 8.18 -3.62
C ALA A 86 8.40 8.78 -2.36
N LEU A 87 9.62 8.34 -1.99
CA LEU A 87 10.33 8.93 -0.86
C LEU A 87 10.58 10.44 -1.03
N LYS A 88 10.89 10.91 -2.25
CA LYS A 88 11.05 12.34 -2.54
C LYS A 88 9.73 13.09 -2.45
N GLU A 89 8.67 12.55 -3.06
CA GLU A 89 7.32 13.15 -3.00
C GLU A 89 6.79 13.24 -1.57
N PHE A 90 7.19 12.30 -0.70
CA PHE A 90 6.78 12.28 0.71
C PHE A 90 7.75 13.04 1.62
N ALA A 91 8.72 13.78 1.05
CA ALA A 91 9.73 14.56 1.78
C ALA A 91 10.54 13.73 2.81
N LEU A 92 10.87 12.49 2.46
CA LEU A 92 11.68 11.57 3.27
C LEU A 92 13.16 11.50 2.83
N LEU A 93 13.44 12.00 1.62
CA LEU A 93 14.76 12.12 0.99
C LEU A 93 15.19 13.59 0.87
#